data_AF-A0A857JKG8-F1
#
_entry.id   AF-A0A857JKG8-F1
#
_cell.length_a   1.000
_cell.length_b   1.000
_cell.length_c   1.000
_cell.angle_alpha   90.00
_cell.angle_beta   90.00
_cell.angle_gamma   90.00
#
_symmetry.space_group_name_H-M   'P 1'
#
loop_
_entity.id
_entity.type
_entity.pdbx_description
1 polymer ?
#
loop_
_entity_poly.entity_id
_entity_poly.type
_entity_poly.pdbx_seq_one_letter_code
_entity_poly.pdbx_strand_id
1 'polypeptide(L)'
;MDMKKAVLVGAILLAVVYIAGSMMATQKAEEVMQGVVNESASFGVDITYEDLSASVFGSVSISELVVKTSIGKILIDELDIDEYDQDDAFISELSLTADDIEVTGFPVRANPRDLSEALLFLLQQEDKSADLALSIEIDIEEDEAELEYMSIEGDDIGEFRISLNMTGLEKVRELGNQSALLIGTVLLQDLVVHEASLYLEDDGILQTLLDSEAQQKGVSAQTLREQAIERGKLAKEKASDKFEQQLAEAGIALLEGDGITLTLDKDTPVQLGRLFLAGEQGMQRELQKVKFDLEID
;
A
#
# COMPACT_ATOMS: atom_id res chain seq x y z
N MET A 1 8.69 -12.03 -4.41
CA MET A 1 8.61 -10.86 -3.52
C MET A 1 9.66 -11.03 -2.44
N ASP A 2 10.67 -10.15 -2.41
CA ASP A 2 11.80 -10.29 -1.48
C ASP A 2 11.30 -9.99 -0.06
N MET A 3 11.60 -10.87 0.90
CA MET A 3 11.12 -10.83 2.29
C MET A 3 11.44 -9.50 3.00
N LYS A 4 12.35 -8.71 2.41
CA LYS A 4 12.79 -7.38 2.84
C LYS A 4 11.82 -6.25 2.49
N LYS A 5 10.99 -6.40 1.45
CA LYS A 5 9.97 -5.41 1.03
C LYS A 5 8.68 -5.54 1.86
N ALA A 6 8.33 -6.76 2.28
CA ALA A 6 7.21 -7.04 3.17
C ALA A 6 7.42 -6.50 4.61
N VAL A 7 8.67 -6.31 5.02
CA VAL A 7 9.02 -5.76 6.34
C VAL A 7 8.73 -4.25 6.43
N LEU A 8 8.79 -3.51 5.32
CA LEU A 8 8.63 -2.06 5.31
C LEU A 8 7.18 -1.64 5.61
N VAL A 9 6.24 -2.14 4.81
CA VAL A 9 4.79 -1.90 4.95
C VAL A 9 4.22 -2.64 6.15
N GLY A 10 4.72 -3.86 6.41
CA GLY A 10 4.29 -4.68 7.55
C GLY A 10 4.71 -4.12 8.90
N ALA A 11 5.89 -3.49 9.03
CA ALA A 11 6.33 -2.94 10.31
C ALA A 11 5.59 -1.66 10.71
N ILE A 12 5.27 -0.78 9.75
CA ILE A 12 4.48 0.43 10.00
C ILE A 12 3.04 0.05 10.38
N LEU A 13 2.40 -0.83 9.60
CA LEU A 13 1.04 -1.30 9.91
C LEU A 13 0.96 -2.08 11.22
N LEU A 14 1.93 -2.97 11.52
CA LEU A 14 1.93 -3.71 12.79
C LEU A 14 2.20 -2.83 14.00
N ALA A 15 3.04 -1.79 13.84
CA ALA A 15 3.25 -0.80 14.89
C ALA A 15 1.96 -0.03 15.18
N VAL A 16 1.28 0.48 14.14
CA VAL A 16 0.05 1.27 14.28
C VAL A 16 -1.12 0.44 14.83
N VAL A 17 -1.35 -0.76 14.30
CA VAL A 17 -2.41 -1.69 14.74
C VAL A 17 -2.22 -2.10 16.22
N TYR A 18 -0.98 -2.23 16.69
CA TYR A 18 -0.71 -2.58 18.09
C TYR A 18 -0.82 -1.36 19.03
N ILE A 19 -0.34 -0.19 18.60
CA ILE A 19 -0.39 1.09 19.31
C ILE A 19 -1.84 1.43 19.66
N ALA A 20 -2.71 1.41 18.65
CA ALA A 20 -4.09 1.81 18.80
C ALA A 20 -4.83 0.98 19.89
N GLY A 21 -4.43 -0.28 20.09
CA GLY A 21 -4.92 -1.29 21.04
C GLY A 21 -5.32 -0.91 22.46
N SER A 22 -4.98 0.27 23.00
CA SER A 22 -5.24 0.52 24.42
C SER A 22 -5.33 1.96 24.93
N MET A 23 -5.49 3.00 24.12
CA MET A 23 -5.20 4.36 24.60
C MET A 23 -6.35 5.09 25.32
N MET A 24 -6.11 5.39 26.61
CA MET A 24 -6.84 6.43 27.37
C MET A 24 -5.89 7.35 28.17
N ALA A 25 -4.60 7.36 27.85
CA ALA A 25 -3.60 8.29 28.42
C ALA A 25 -2.26 8.18 27.66
N THR A 26 -1.52 9.27 27.52
CA THR A 26 -0.16 9.30 26.92
C THR A 26 0.77 8.25 27.53
N GLN A 27 0.72 8.03 28.85
CA GLN A 27 1.54 7.00 29.51
C GLN A 27 1.26 5.58 29.00
N LYS A 28 -0.01 5.27 28.70
CA LYS A 28 -0.40 3.96 28.20
C LYS A 28 -0.01 3.80 26.73
N ALA A 29 -0.10 4.89 25.97
CA ALA A 29 0.40 4.97 24.60
C ALA A 29 1.92 4.72 24.52
N GLU A 30 2.69 5.38 25.37
CA GLU A 30 4.13 5.18 25.52
C GLU A 30 4.48 3.73 25.89
N GLU A 31 3.75 3.11 26.82
CA GLU A 31 3.95 1.70 27.21
C GLU A 31 3.73 0.74 26.03
N VAL A 32 2.68 0.96 25.24
CA VAL A 32 2.39 0.14 24.06
C VAL A 32 3.44 0.36 22.98
N MET A 33 3.78 1.61 22.68
CA MET A 33 4.81 1.96 21.70
C MET A 33 6.17 1.36 22.10
N GLN A 34 6.51 1.37 23.40
CA GLN A 34 7.71 0.72 23.89
C GLN A 34 7.66 -0.81 23.71
N GLY A 35 6.47 -1.41 23.83
CA GLY A 35 6.22 -2.81 23.48
C GLY A 35 6.56 -3.09 22.01
N VAL A 36 6.06 -2.27 21.10
CA VAL A 36 6.37 -2.34 19.66
C VAL A 36 7.87 -2.22 19.42
N VAL A 37 8.53 -1.17 19.94
CA VAL A 37 9.98 -0.97 19.80
C VAL A 37 10.77 -2.20 20.24
N ASN A 38 10.40 -2.80 21.37
CA ASN A 38 11.06 -3.99 21.91
C ASN A 38 10.83 -5.23 21.03
N GLU A 39 9.62 -5.41 20.50
CA GLU A 39 9.29 -6.53 19.63
C GLU A 39 9.94 -6.39 18.24
N SER A 40 9.87 -5.21 17.64
CA SER A 40 10.51 -4.86 16.36
C SER A 40 12.02 -5.09 16.38
N ALA A 41 12.68 -4.83 17.52
CA ALA A 41 14.11 -5.10 17.70
C ALA A 41 14.46 -6.58 17.49
N SER A 42 13.55 -7.50 17.85
CA SER A 42 13.75 -8.94 17.63
C SER A 42 13.76 -9.33 16.14
N PHE A 43 13.16 -8.49 15.29
CA PHE A 43 13.15 -8.62 13.83
C PHE A 43 14.26 -7.81 13.15
N GLY A 44 15.15 -7.17 13.92
CA GLY A 44 16.24 -6.34 13.38
C GLY A 44 15.77 -4.98 12.87
N VAL A 45 14.65 -4.48 13.40
CA VAL A 45 14.11 -3.15 13.15
C VAL A 45 14.25 -2.32 14.43
N ASP A 46 14.87 -1.15 14.32
CA ASP A 46 15.12 -0.20 15.40
C ASP A 46 14.20 1.02 15.17
N ILE A 47 13.29 1.27 16.10
CA ILE A 47 12.28 2.33 16.01
C ILE A 47 12.59 3.38 17.07
N THR A 48 12.69 4.63 16.66
CA THR A 48 12.84 5.79 17.56
C THR A 48 11.87 6.88 17.16
N TYR A 49 11.45 7.71 18.11
CA TYR A 49 10.55 8.84 17.91
C TYR A 49 10.95 9.96 18.89
N GLU A 50 10.62 11.22 18.60
CA GLU A 50 10.93 12.34 19.50
C GLU A 50 9.84 12.49 20.58
N ASP A 51 8.58 12.62 20.14
CA ASP A 51 7.44 12.83 21.02
C ASP A 51 6.28 11.91 20.66
N LEU A 52 5.48 11.60 21.67
CA LEU A 52 4.22 10.87 21.51
C LEU A 52 3.17 11.60 22.33
N SER A 53 2.10 12.01 21.67
CA SER A 53 0.97 12.66 22.32
C SER A 53 -0.32 11.89 22.07
N ALA A 54 -1.20 11.87 23.07
CA ALA A 54 -2.52 11.26 22.96
C ALA A 54 -3.55 12.28 23.45
N SER A 55 -4.59 12.49 22.65
CA SER A 55 -5.67 13.41 22.97
C SER A 55 -6.69 12.75 23.89
N VAL A 56 -7.49 13.60 24.56
CA VAL A 56 -8.62 13.14 25.38
C VAL A 56 -9.75 12.51 24.54
N PHE A 57 -9.69 12.70 23.22
CA PHE A 57 -10.66 12.17 22.25
C PHE A 57 -10.19 10.87 21.61
N GLY A 58 -9.01 10.34 21.98
CA GLY A 58 -8.50 9.06 21.50
C GLY A 58 -7.51 9.13 20.35
N SER A 59 -7.33 10.31 19.73
CA SER A 59 -6.34 10.51 18.67
C SER A 59 -4.91 10.55 19.21
N VAL A 60 -3.94 10.11 18.40
CA VAL A 60 -2.54 9.93 18.81
C VAL A 60 -1.62 10.44 17.73
N SER A 61 -0.69 11.31 18.10
CA SER A 61 0.33 11.87 17.21
C SER A 61 1.72 11.39 17.66
N ILE A 62 2.54 10.97 16.71
CA ILE A 62 3.92 10.56 16.91
C ILE A 62 4.81 11.40 16.00
N SER A 63 5.75 12.15 16.59
CA SER A 63 6.63 13.06 15.85
C SER A 63 8.04 12.51 15.68
N GLU A 64 8.68 12.87 14.57
CA GLU A 64 10.02 12.46 14.16
C GLU A 64 10.24 10.93 14.25
N LEU A 65 9.30 10.15 13.71
CA LEU A 65 9.37 8.70 13.74
C LEU A 65 10.43 8.18 12.76
N VAL A 66 11.39 7.44 13.28
CA VAL A 66 12.46 6.82 12.51
C VAL A 66 12.36 5.30 12.61
N VAL A 67 12.16 4.66 11.46
CA VAL A 67 12.17 3.20 11.33
C VAL A 67 13.47 2.77 10.64
N LYS A 68 14.43 2.30 11.42
CA LYS A 68 15.73 1.86 10.92
C LYS A 68 15.78 0.34 10.77
N THR A 69 16.19 -0.10 9.59
CA THR A 69 16.39 -1.52 9.29
C THR A 69 17.87 -1.82 9.03
N SER A 70 18.20 -3.09 8.81
CA SER A 70 19.55 -3.51 8.41
C SER A 70 20.00 -2.97 7.04
N ILE A 71 19.09 -2.47 6.22
CA ILE A 71 19.35 -2.08 4.83
C ILE A 71 19.01 -0.63 4.50
N GLY A 72 18.49 0.15 5.45
CA GLY A 72 18.05 1.52 5.21
C GLY A 72 17.19 2.06 6.35
N LYS A 73 16.69 3.27 6.20
CA LYS A 73 15.88 3.99 7.17
C LYS A 73 14.69 4.65 6.48
N ILE A 74 13.57 4.67 7.18
CA ILE A 74 12.40 5.49 6.87
C ILE A 74 12.34 6.58 7.94
N LEU A 75 12.07 7.79 7.52
CA LEU A 75 11.80 8.94 8.37
C LEU A 75 10.37 9.37 8.07
N ILE A 76 9.60 9.67 9.12
CA ILE A 76 8.24 10.15 9.03
C ILE A 76 8.18 11.34 9.98
N ASP A 77 7.81 12.52 9.48
CA ASP A 77 7.79 13.73 10.30
C ASP A 77 6.68 13.65 11.35
N GLU A 78 5.48 13.29 10.90
CA GLU A 78 4.32 13.12 11.76
C GLU A 78 3.51 11.89 11.33
N LEU A 79 3.11 11.08 12.32
CA LEU A 79 2.19 9.96 12.18
C LEU A 79 1.01 10.20 13.13
N ASP A 80 -0.16 10.41 12.55
CA ASP A 80 -1.40 10.60 13.27
C ASP A 80 -2.28 9.35 13.17
N ILE A 81 -2.89 9.01 14.29
CA ILE A 81 -4.00 8.06 14.39
C ILE A 81 -5.20 8.90 14.80
N ASP A 82 -6.04 9.22 13.81
CA ASP A 82 -7.15 10.17 13.96
C ASP A 82 -8.34 9.54 14.66
N GLU A 83 -8.70 8.33 14.24
CA GLU A 83 -9.86 7.61 14.71
C GLU A 83 -9.49 6.17 14.99
N TYR A 84 -10.02 5.67 16.11
CA TYR A 84 -9.75 4.34 16.57
C TYR A 84 -10.85 3.83 17.50
N ASP A 85 -11.41 2.69 17.15
CA ASP A 85 -12.33 1.98 18.04
C ASP A 85 -12.02 0.48 18.11
N GLN A 86 -12.38 -0.12 19.25
CA GLN A 86 -12.29 -1.56 19.46
C GLN A 86 -13.56 -2.16 20.03
N ASP A 87 -13.99 -3.24 19.39
CA ASP A 87 -14.98 -4.16 19.92
C ASP A 87 -14.36 -5.53 20.23
N ASP A 88 -14.55 -6.01 21.46
CA ASP A 88 -14.11 -7.33 21.94
C ASP A 88 -12.64 -7.69 21.59
N ALA A 89 -11.74 -6.70 21.70
CA ALA A 89 -10.29 -6.78 21.41
C ALA A 89 -9.89 -6.85 19.92
N PHE A 90 -10.82 -6.58 19.01
CA PHE A 90 -10.55 -6.34 17.60
C PHE A 90 -10.68 -4.85 17.27
N ILE A 91 -9.92 -4.40 16.26
CA ILE A 91 -10.08 -3.06 15.70
C ILE A 91 -11.39 -3.06 14.91
N SER A 92 -12.32 -2.17 15.27
CA SER A 92 -13.54 -1.92 14.50
C SER A 92 -13.36 -0.72 13.56
N GLU A 93 -12.52 0.24 13.93
CA GLU A 93 -12.24 1.41 13.09
C GLU A 93 -10.79 1.87 13.28
N LEU A 94 -10.14 2.27 12.18
CA LEU A 94 -8.80 2.86 12.20
C LEU A 94 -8.64 3.86 11.04
N SER A 95 -8.41 5.13 11.39
CA SER A 95 -7.96 6.17 10.47
C SER A 95 -6.56 6.64 10.87
N LEU A 96 -5.65 6.72 9.90
CA LEU A 96 -4.28 7.20 10.11
C LEU A 96 -3.77 8.03 8.93
N THR A 97 -2.90 8.97 9.22
CA THR A 97 -2.10 9.71 8.25
C THR A 97 -0.63 9.70 8.64
N ALA A 98 0.25 9.67 7.66
CA ALA A 98 1.68 9.76 7.86
C ALA A 98 2.24 10.73 6.82
N ASP A 99 2.77 11.84 7.32
CA ASP A 99 3.19 12.97 6.51
C ASP A 99 4.72 13.00 6.38
N ASP A 100 5.18 13.49 5.23
CA ASP A 100 6.59 13.68 4.91
C ASP A 100 7.44 12.41 5.10
N ILE A 101 6.99 11.31 4.49
CA ILE A 101 7.71 10.04 4.50
C ILE A 101 8.94 10.14 3.59
N GLU A 102 10.11 10.16 4.19
CA GLU A 102 11.40 10.10 3.49
C GLU A 102 12.08 8.74 3.66
N VAL A 103 12.90 8.38 2.67
CA VAL A 103 13.65 7.13 2.69
C VAL A 103 15.13 7.43 2.55
N THR A 104 16.00 6.80 3.35
CA THR A 104 17.45 6.97 3.24
C THR A 104 18.24 5.67 3.41
N GLY A 105 19.38 5.58 2.73
CA GLY A 105 20.36 4.50 2.93
C GLY A 105 19.97 3.16 2.32
N PHE A 106 18.83 3.06 1.63
CA PHE A 106 18.45 1.87 0.90
C PHE A 106 19.34 1.68 -0.33
N PRO A 107 19.79 0.44 -0.61
CA PRO A 107 20.64 0.18 -1.77
C PRO A 107 19.81 0.34 -3.06
N VAL A 108 19.88 1.52 -3.66
CA VAL A 108 19.18 1.83 -4.90
C VAL A 108 20.19 2.12 -6.00
N ARG A 109 19.86 1.64 -7.19
CA ARG A 109 20.67 1.88 -8.39
C ARG A 109 20.32 3.25 -8.93
N ALA A 110 21.31 3.94 -9.50
CA ALA A 110 21.06 5.14 -10.31
C ALA A 110 20.10 4.88 -11.48
N ASN A 111 19.95 3.62 -11.88
CA ASN A 111 19.09 3.16 -12.98
C ASN A 111 18.10 2.12 -12.42
N PRO A 112 16.94 2.55 -11.93
CA PRO A 112 15.90 1.66 -11.41
C PRO A 112 15.42 0.66 -12.48
N ARG A 113 15.12 -0.57 -12.07
CA ARG A 113 14.68 -1.63 -13.00
C ARG A 113 13.20 -1.97 -12.92
N ASP A 114 12.54 -1.58 -11.84
CA ASP A 114 11.13 -1.85 -11.58
C ASP A 114 10.52 -0.70 -10.76
N LEU A 115 9.18 -0.67 -10.68
CA LEU A 115 8.41 0.38 -10.00
C LEU A 115 8.87 0.59 -8.55
N SER A 116 9.18 -0.50 -7.84
CA SER A 116 9.61 -0.41 -6.44
C SER A 116 11.04 0.13 -6.28
N GLU A 117 11.96 -0.20 -7.19
CA GLU A 117 13.28 0.44 -7.23
C GLU A 117 13.15 1.92 -7.63
N ALA A 118 12.21 2.28 -8.50
CA ALA A 118 11.99 3.67 -8.93
C ALA A 118 11.40 4.53 -7.81
N LEU A 119 10.39 4.03 -7.10
CA LEU A 119 9.84 4.68 -5.91
C LEU A 119 10.92 4.94 -4.86
N LEU A 120 11.71 3.91 -4.50
CA LEU A 120 12.82 4.06 -3.55
C LEU A 120 13.95 4.96 -4.04
N PHE A 121 14.09 5.12 -5.36
CA PHE A 121 15.06 6.04 -5.96
C PHE A 121 14.60 7.49 -5.80
N LEU A 122 13.33 7.75 -6.05
CA LEU A 122 12.70 9.07 -5.95
C LEU A 122 12.65 9.55 -4.49
N LEU A 123 12.16 8.72 -3.57
CA LEU A 123 12.09 9.02 -2.13
C LEU A 123 13.45 9.17 -1.43
N GLN A 124 14.55 8.91 -2.15
CA GLN A 124 15.92 9.13 -1.68
C GLN A 124 16.59 10.38 -2.27
N GLN A 125 15.89 11.12 -3.15
CA GLN A 125 16.37 12.40 -3.64
C GLN A 125 16.16 13.49 -2.59
N GLU A 126 16.94 14.56 -2.68
CA GLU A 126 16.75 15.73 -1.81
C GLU A 126 15.37 16.36 -2.06
N ASP A 127 14.72 16.80 -0.98
CA ASP A 127 13.42 17.49 -1.00
C ASP A 127 12.31 16.68 -1.68
N LYS A 128 12.30 15.36 -1.48
CA LYS A 128 11.24 14.45 -1.96
C LYS A 128 10.69 13.63 -0.80
N SER A 129 9.39 13.74 -0.59
CA SER A 129 8.65 12.96 0.39
C SER A 129 7.40 12.32 -0.25
N ALA A 130 6.73 11.50 0.54
CA ALA A 130 5.40 11.01 0.23
C ALA A 130 4.53 11.07 1.49
N ASP A 131 3.24 11.26 1.28
CA ASP A 131 2.23 11.20 2.32
C ASP A 131 1.45 9.90 2.16
N LEU A 132 1.02 9.32 3.28
CA LEU A 132 0.19 8.13 3.33
C LEU A 132 -1.05 8.42 4.15
N ALA A 133 -2.21 8.02 3.65
CA ALA A 133 -3.44 8.03 4.45
C ALA A 133 -4.15 6.67 4.32
N LEU A 134 -4.77 6.22 5.41
CA LEU A 134 -5.53 4.97 5.44
C LEU A 134 -6.74 5.13 6.36
N SER A 135 -7.90 4.68 5.88
CA SER A 135 -9.14 4.55 6.65
C SER A 135 -9.74 3.17 6.44
N ILE A 136 -9.96 2.44 7.53
CA ILE A 136 -10.57 1.11 7.52
C ILE A 136 -11.63 0.98 8.61
N GLU A 137 -12.79 0.44 8.23
CA GLU A 137 -13.89 0.06 9.11
C GLU A 137 -14.10 -1.47 9.04
N ILE A 138 -14.39 -2.08 10.17
CA ILE A 138 -14.53 -3.53 10.35
C ILE A 138 -15.73 -3.81 11.25
N ASP A 139 -16.77 -4.41 10.67
CA ASP A 139 -17.92 -4.95 11.39
C ASP A 139 -17.85 -6.49 11.41
N ILE A 140 -17.42 -7.04 12.54
CA ILE A 140 -17.34 -8.48 12.75
C ILE A 140 -18.74 -9.12 12.91
N GLU A 141 -19.74 -8.38 13.37
CA GLU A 141 -21.10 -8.91 13.53
C GLU A 141 -21.79 -9.10 12.17
N GLU A 142 -21.55 -8.17 11.25
CA GLU A 142 -22.07 -8.21 9.88
C GLU A 142 -21.16 -8.99 8.89
N ASP A 143 -19.95 -9.38 9.31
CA ASP A 143 -18.92 -10.04 8.48
C ASP A 143 -18.40 -9.13 7.35
N GLU A 144 -18.33 -7.82 7.59
CA GLU A 144 -17.96 -6.80 6.61
C GLU A 144 -16.70 -6.02 7.05
N ALA A 145 -15.82 -5.74 6.10
CA ALA A 145 -14.74 -4.78 6.27
C ALA A 145 -14.63 -3.88 5.03
N GLU A 146 -14.56 -2.58 5.27
CA GLU A 146 -14.40 -1.56 4.26
C GLU A 146 -13.05 -0.87 4.46
N LEU A 147 -12.15 -1.02 3.49
CA LEU A 147 -11.04 -0.10 3.32
C LEU A 147 -11.59 1.07 2.49
N GLU A 148 -12.06 2.11 3.18
CA GLU A 148 -12.61 3.30 2.51
C GLU A 148 -11.58 3.90 1.55
N TYR A 149 -10.34 4.04 2.04
CA TYR A 149 -9.20 4.39 1.23
C TYR A 149 -7.87 3.98 1.88
N MET A 150 -6.90 3.69 1.03
CA MET A 150 -5.48 3.74 1.31
C MET A 150 -4.85 4.56 0.18
N SER A 151 -4.29 5.72 0.49
CA SER A 151 -3.63 6.60 -0.47
C SER A 151 -2.15 6.76 -0.18
N ILE A 152 -1.36 6.87 -1.24
CA ILE A 152 0.03 7.31 -1.21
C ILE A 152 0.15 8.39 -2.27
N GLU A 153 0.53 9.59 -1.85
CA GLU A 153 0.80 10.73 -2.73
C GLU A 153 2.27 11.13 -2.54
N GLY A 154 2.99 11.50 -3.59
CA GLY A 154 4.38 11.93 -3.39
C GLY A 154 4.96 12.73 -4.53
N ASP A 155 6.03 13.46 -4.21
CA ASP A 155 6.70 14.37 -5.13
C ASP A 155 7.36 13.62 -6.30
N ASP A 156 6.99 13.96 -7.53
CA ASP A 156 7.39 13.26 -8.77
C ASP A 156 7.07 11.74 -8.75
N ILE A 157 6.15 11.32 -7.88
CA ILE A 157 5.68 9.94 -7.72
C ILE A 157 4.27 9.85 -8.32
N GLY A 158 3.41 10.81 -7.96
CA GLY A 158 1.99 10.84 -8.31
C GLY A 158 1.12 10.31 -7.18
N GLU A 159 -0.12 9.93 -7.50
CA GLU A 159 -1.10 9.44 -6.53
C GLU A 159 -1.47 7.98 -6.81
N PHE A 160 -1.46 7.19 -5.74
CA PHE A 160 -2.01 5.85 -5.69
C PHE A 160 -3.12 5.82 -4.66
N ARG A 161 -4.34 5.41 -5.02
CA ARG A 161 -5.43 5.25 -4.04
C ARG A 161 -6.17 3.95 -4.28
N ILE A 162 -6.38 3.18 -3.21
CA ILE A 162 -7.16 1.95 -3.22
C ILE A 162 -8.35 2.07 -2.27
N SER A 163 -9.52 1.59 -2.67
CA SER A 163 -10.63 1.25 -1.77
C SER A 163 -11.08 -0.19 -1.99
N LEU A 164 -11.55 -0.86 -0.93
CA LEU A 164 -11.96 -2.27 -0.97
C LEU A 164 -13.17 -2.53 -0.05
N ASN A 165 -14.16 -3.27 -0.54
CA ASN A 165 -15.22 -3.86 0.28
C ASN A 165 -15.04 -5.37 0.37
N MET A 166 -14.98 -5.87 1.60
CA MET A 166 -14.55 -7.23 1.90
C MET A 166 -15.48 -7.95 2.88
N THR A 167 -15.56 -9.28 2.77
CA THR A 167 -16.21 -10.15 3.76
C THR A 167 -15.33 -11.37 4.09
N GLY A 168 -15.77 -12.26 4.99
CA GLY A 168 -15.04 -13.47 5.38
C GLY A 168 -14.14 -13.29 6.61
N LEU A 169 -14.53 -12.39 7.50
CA LEU A 169 -13.93 -12.08 8.79
C LEU A 169 -14.37 -13.04 9.90
N GLU A 170 -15.43 -13.83 9.74
CA GLU A 170 -15.96 -14.73 10.78
C GLU A 170 -14.88 -15.58 11.46
N LYS A 171 -13.90 -16.08 10.69
CA LYS A 171 -12.80 -16.90 11.23
C LYS A 171 -11.81 -16.12 12.08
N VAL A 172 -11.71 -14.81 11.89
CA VAL A 172 -10.89 -13.93 12.72
C VAL A 172 -11.46 -13.87 14.14
N ARG A 173 -12.79 -13.86 14.28
CA ARG A 173 -13.48 -13.95 15.58
C ARG A 173 -13.08 -15.20 16.36
N GLU A 174 -12.87 -16.32 15.67
CA GLU A 174 -12.45 -17.60 16.30
C GLU A 174 -11.00 -17.59 16.81
N LEU A 175 -10.16 -16.67 16.30
CA LEU A 175 -8.75 -16.57 16.69
C LEU A 175 -8.56 -15.90 18.06
N GLY A 176 -9.51 -15.07 18.51
CA GLY A 176 -9.41 -14.31 19.76
C GLY A 176 -8.10 -13.52 19.86
N ASN A 177 -7.45 -13.50 21.03
CA ASN A 177 -6.21 -12.75 21.29
C ASN A 177 -4.93 -13.41 20.72
N GLN A 178 -5.00 -14.10 19.59
CA GLN A 178 -3.79 -14.63 18.95
C GLN A 178 -2.94 -13.53 18.32
N SER A 179 -1.66 -13.82 18.05
CA SER A 179 -0.71 -12.82 17.52
C SER A 179 -1.24 -12.19 16.22
N ALA A 180 -1.07 -10.87 16.06
CA ALA A 180 -1.48 -10.12 14.87
C ALA A 180 -1.00 -10.75 13.55
N LEU A 181 0.18 -11.38 13.53
CA LEU A 181 0.70 -12.11 12.37
C LEU A 181 -0.15 -13.32 11.95
N LEU A 182 -0.72 -14.05 12.92
CA LEU A 182 -1.62 -15.18 12.65
C LEU A 182 -2.97 -14.66 12.12
N ILE A 183 -3.49 -13.59 12.72
CA ILE A 183 -4.72 -12.93 12.27
C ILE A 183 -4.56 -12.44 10.82
N GLY A 184 -3.47 -11.73 10.51
CA GLY A 184 -3.17 -11.28 9.14
C GLY A 184 -3.03 -12.43 8.14
N THR A 185 -2.49 -13.58 8.55
CA THR A 185 -2.37 -14.75 7.67
C THR A 185 -3.73 -15.40 7.38
N VAL A 186 -4.63 -15.43 8.36
CA VAL A 186 -5.99 -15.98 8.20
C VAL A 186 -6.85 -15.03 7.35
N LEU A 187 -6.78 -13.72 7.63
CA LEU A 187 -7.42 -12.69 6.82
C LEU A 187 -7.06 -12.85 5.34
N LEU A 188 -5.76 -12.97 5.02
CA LEU A 188 -5.32 -13.16 3.65
C LEU A 188 -5.89 -14.43 2.99
N GLN A 189 -6.25 -15.48 3.74
CA GLN A 189 -6.75 -16.72 3.13
C GLN A 189 -8.26 -16.69 2.86
N ASP A 190 -9.03 -16.04 3.72
CA ASP A 190 -10.48 -16.15 3.74
C ASP A 190 -11.20 -14.86 3.33
N LEU A 191 -10.51 -13.72 3.27
CA LEU A 191 -11.08 -12.47 2.78
C LEU A 191 -11.54 -12.59 1.33
N VAL A 192 -12.79 -12.19 1.11
CA VAL A 192 -13.43 -12.07 -0.20
C VAL A 192 -13.66 -10.60 -0.49
N VAL A 193 -13.00 -10.08 -1.52
CA VAL A 193 -13.23 -8.72 -2.03
C VAL A 193 -14.45 -8.77 -2.94
N HIS A 194 -15.48 -8.00 -2.63
CA HIS A 194 -16.65 -7.84 -3.49
C HIS A 194 -16.44 -6.67 -4.44
N GLU A 195 -16.01 -5.53 -3.92
CA GLU A 195 -15.75 -4.31 -4.69
C GLU A 195 -14.35 -3.79 -4.40
N ALA A 196 -13.70 -3.24 -5.42
CA ALA A 196 -12.39 -2.65 -5.31
C ALA A 196 -12.28 -1.49 -6.29
N SER A 197 -11.75 -0.36 -5.85
CA SER A 197 -11.37 0.73 -6.74
C SER A 197 -9.87 0.96 -6.60
N LEU A 198 -9.20 1.14 -7.74
CA LEU A 198 -7.78 1.48 -7.81
C LEU A 198 -7.63 2.70 -8.70
N TYR A 199 -7.23 3.81 -8.10
CA TYR A 199 -6.83 5.02 -8.78
C TYR A 199 -5.30 5.10 -8.87
N LEU A 200 -4.82 5.52 -10.05
CA LEU A 200 -3.41 5.68 -10.37
C LEU A 200 -3.21 6.93 -11.21
N GLU A 201 -2.40 7.86 -10.72
CA GLU A 201 -1.85 8.98 -11.47
C GLU A 201 -0.33 8.93 -11.36
N ASP A 202 0.38 8.93 -12.49
CA ASP A 202 1.86 8.96 -12.51
C ASP A 202 2.36 10.38 -12.72
N ASP A 203 3.20 10.87 -11.81
CA ASP A 203 3.86 12.18 -11.94
C ASP A 203 5.39 12.05 -12.13
N GLY A 204 5.93 10.84 -12.26
CA GLY A 204 7.37 10.69 -12.52
C GLY A 204 7.99 9.32 -12.33
N ILE A 205 7.29 8.36 -11.72
CA ILE A 205 7.80 6.97 -11.62
C ILE A 205 8.01 6.37 -13.02
N LEU A 206 7.03 6.48 -13.91
CA LEU A 206 7.16 5.91 -15.27
C LEU A 206 8.24 6.63 -16.05
N GLN A 207 8.35 7.94 -15.91
CA GLN A 207 9.42 8.71 -16.53
C GLN A 207 10.81 8.26 -16.04
N THR A 208 10.97 8.05 -14.73
CA THR A 208 12.19 7.53 -14.12
C THR A 208 12.58 6.16 -14.69
N LEU A 209 11.61 5.27 -14.87
CA LEU A 209 11.84 3.96 -15.50
C LEU A 209 12.20 4.07 -16.98
N LEU A 210 11.52 4.94 -17.72
CA LEU A 210 11.81 5.19 -19.12
C LEU A 210 13.21 5.77 -19.31
N ASP A 211 13.64 6.69 -18.46
CA ASP A 211 15.00 7.27 -18.51
C ASP A 211 16.07 6.23 -18.22
N SER A 212 15.85 5.38 -17.20
CA SER A 212 16.74 4.26 -16.87
C SER A 212 16.91 3.29 -18.05
N GLU A 213 15.80 2.92 -18.71
CA GLU A 213 15.82 2.01 -19.85
C GLU A 213 16.39 2.68 -21.12
N ALA A 214 16.12 3.96 -21.32
CA ALA A 214 16.62 4.77 -22.43
C ALA A 214 18.15 4.87 -22.38
N GLN A 215 18.70 5.14 -21.19
CA GLN A 215 20.14 5.18 -20.98
C GLN A 215 20.81 3.83 -21.31
N GLN A 216 20.19 2.71 -20.92
CA GLN A 216 20.71 1.37 -21.22
C GLN A 216 20.69 1.06 -22.73
N LYS A 217 19.68 1.55 -23.44
CA LYS A 217 19.49 1.32 -24.88
C LYS A 217 20.16 2.36 -25.77
N GLY A 218 20.67 3.46 -25.21
CA GLY A 218 21.23 4.57 -25.98
C GLY A 218 20.19 5.30 -26.85
N VAL A 219 18.94 5.38 -26.38
CA VAL A 219 17.83 6.10 -27.02
C VAL A 219 17.28 7.16 -26.06
N SER A 220 16.27 7.93 -26.45
CA SER A 220 15.57 8.84 -25.53
C SER A 220 14.38 8.14 -24.87
N ALA A 221 14.02 8.58 -23.65
CA ALA A 221 12.82 8.13 -22.96
C ALA A 221 11.54 8.38 -23.78
N GLN A 222 11.46 9.54 -24.45
CA GLN A 222 10.34 9.86 -25.34
C GLN A 222 10.18 8.82 -26.46
N THR A 223 11.28 8.37 -27.08
CA THR A 223 11.20 7.31 -28.09
C THR A 223 10.72 5.98 -27.51
N LEU A 224 11.12 5.64 -26.28
CA LEU A 224 10.59 4.44 -25.61
C LEU A 224 9.11 4.56 -25.26
N ARG A 225 8.68 5.73 -24.77
CA ARG A 225 7.29 6.06 -24.46
C ARG A 225 6.40 5.89 -25.70
N GLU A 226 6.78 6.54 -26.81
CA GLU A 226 6.06 6.42 -28.09
C GLU A 226 5.99 4.97 -28.58
N GLN A 227 7.09 4.21 -28.47
CA GLN A 227 7.10 2.79 -28.83
C GLN A 227 6.20 1.95 -27.91
N ALA A 228 6.13 2.27 -26.62
CA ALA A 228 5.26 1.58 -25.67
C ALA A 228 3.78 1.87 -25.96
N ILE A 229 3.43 3.13 -26.24
CA ILE A 229 2.07 3.53 -26.66
C ILE A 229 1.66 2.80 -27.95
N GLU A 230 2.50 2.79 -28.98
CA GLU A 230 2.19 2.10 -30.24
C GLU A 230 2.04 0.58 -30.05
N ARG A 231 2.84 -0.04 -29.17
CA ARG A 231 2.65 -1.45 -28.80
C ARG A 231 1.35 -1.65 -28.04
N GLY A 232 0.98 -0.74 -27.15
CA GLY A 232 -0.29 -0.75 -26.43
C GLY A 232 -1.48 -0.71 -27.39
N LYS A 233 -1.47 0.21 -28.38
CA LYS A 233 -2.51 0.31 -29.41
C LYS A 233 -2.64 -0.99 -30.20
N LEU A 234 -1.52 -1.57 -30.63
CA LEU A 234 -1.51 -2.87 -31.33
C LEU A 234 -2.00 -4.02 -30.45
N ALA A 235 -1.73 -3.99 -29.14
CA ALA A 235 -2.23 -4.98 -28.19
C ALA A 235 -3.74 -4.85 -28.01
N LYS A 236 -4.25 -3.62 -27.83
CA LYS A 236 -5.69 -3.30 -27.75
C LYS A 236 -6.44 -3.78 -28.99
N GLU A 237 -5.90 -3.55 -30.19
CA GLU A 237 -6.51 -4.01 -31.45
C GLU A 237 -6.56 -5.54 -31.58
N LYS A 238 -5.60 -6.26 -30.97
CA LYS A 238 -5.48 -7.72 -31.05
C LYS A 238 -6.16 -8.46 -29.89
N ALA A 239 -6.47 -7.75 -28.82
CA ALA A 239 -7.07 -8.29 -27.61
C ALA A 239 -8.41 -8.95 -27.93
N SER A 240 -8.60 -10.16 -27.39
CA SER A 240 -9.77 -10.99 -27.71
C SER A 240 -10.97 -10.73 -26.79
N ASP A 241 -10.75 -10.05 -25.67
CA ASP A 241 -11.77 -9.74 -24.68
C ASP A 241 -11.67 -8.29 -24.16
N LYS A 242 -12.74 -7.83 -23.51
CA LYS A 242 -12.87 -6.46 -22.98
C LYS A 242 -11.80 -6.16 -21.93
N PHE A 243 -11.40 -7.15 -21.14
CA PHE A 243 -10.45 -6.99 -20.05
C PHE A 243 -9.04 -6.65 -20.59
N GLU A 244 -8.55 -7.43 -21.54
CA GLU A 244 -7.27 -7.16 -22.21
C GLU A 244 -7.27 -5.79 -22.92
N GLN A 245 -8.41 -5.39 -23.50
CA GLN A 245 -8.57 -4.07 -24.13
C GLN A 245 -8.49 -2.94 -23.10
N GLN A 246 -9.18 -3.06 -21.97
CA GLN A 246 -9.17 -2.07 -20.90
C GLN A 246 -7.80 -1.95 -20.25
N LEU A 247 -7.09 -3.05 -20.01
CA LEU A 247 -5.72 -2.99 -19.48
C LEU A 247 -4.76 -2.32 -20.46
N ALA A 248 -4.88 -2.59 -21.76
CA ALA A 248 -4.07 -1.92 -22.76
C ALA A 248 -4.39 -0.41 -22.83
N GLU A 249 -5.66 -0.04 -22.70
CA GLU A 249 -6.13 1.35 -22.67
C GLU A 249 -5.65 2.10 -21.44
N ALA A 250 -5.77 1.51 -20.25
CA ALA A 250 -5.23 2.01 -18.99
C ALA A 250 -3.72 2.27 -19.08
N GLY A 251 -2.96 1.30 -19.61
CA GLY A 251 -1.51 1.45 -19.77
C GLY A 251 -1.11 2.52 -20.81
N ILE A 252 -1.93 2.76 -21.83
CA ILE A 252 -1.71 3.87 -22.78
C ILE A 252 -1.98 5.21 -22.08
N ALA A 253 -3.10 5.35 -21.38
CA ALA A 253 -3.49 6.57 -20.68
C ALA A 253 -2.39 7.03 -19.69
N LEU A 254 -1.91 6.11 -18.85
CA LEU A 254 -0.78 6.38 -17.94
C LEU A 254 0.49 6.84 -18.67
N LEU A 255 0.80 6.29 -19.85
CA LEU A 255 1.96 6.72 -20.64
C LEU A 255 1.76 8.08 -21.32
N GLU A 256 0.51 8.44 -21.61
CA GLU A 256 0.11 9.74 -22.15
C GLU A 256 0.06 10.82 -21.05
N GLY A 257 0.03 10.40 -19.78
CA GLY A 257 0.07 11.27 -18.60
C GLY A 257 -1.30 11.49 -17.94
N ASP A 258 -2.28 10.65 -18.28
CA ASP A 258 -3.62 10.72 -17.72
C ASP A 258 -3.72 9.85 -16.44
N GLY A 259 -4.55 10.28 -15.49
CA GLY A 259 -4.96 9.47 -14.35
C GLY A 259 -5.94 8.37 -14.78
N ILE A 260 -5.91 7.22 -14.11
CA ILE A 260 -6.82 6.12 -14.37
C ILE A 260 -7.50 5.63 -13.09
N THR A 261 -8.77 5.26 -13.19
CA THR A 261 -9.49 4.51 -12.16
C THR A 261 -9.93 3.16 -12.72
N LEU A 262 -9.55 2.07 -12.04
CA LEU A 262 -9.98 0.71 -12.30
C LEU A 262 -10.92 0.26 -11.19
N THR A 263 -12.19 0.02 -11.52
CA THR A 263 -13.20 -0.43 -10.55
C THR A 263 -13.62 -1.87 -10.84
N LEU A 264 -13.43 -2.74 -9.86
CA LEU A 264 -13.88 -4.13 -9.85
C LEU A 264 -15.41 -4.19 -9.78
N ASP A 265 -16.02 -4.91 -10.70
CA ASP A 265 -17.44 -5.22 -10.67
C ASP A 265 -17.79 -6.12 -9.47
N LYS A 266 -18.71 -5.62 -8.64
CA LYS A 266 -19.28 -6.30 -7.46
C LYS A 266 -19.85 -7.69 -7.72
N ASP A 267 -20.25 -7.97 -8.96
CA ASP A 267 -20.83 -9.26 -9.34
C ASP A 267 -19.75 -10.36 -9.54
N THR A 268 -18.46 -10.01 -9.42
CA THR A 268 -17.33 -10.94 -9.56
C THR A 268 -16.38 -10.90 -8.34
N PRO A 269 -16.84 -11.38 -7.17
CA PRO A 269 -16.02 -11.35 -5.96
C PRO A 269 -14.75 -12.20 -6.09
N VAL A 270 -13.67 -11.74 -5.46
CA VAL A 270 -12.33 -12.33 -5.57
C VAL A 270 -11.78 -12.69 -4.19
N GLN A 271 -11.30 -13.91 -4.03
CA GLN A 271 -10.58 -14.32 -2.82
C GLN A 271 -9.16 -13.76 -2.85
N LEU A 272 -8.83 -12.84 -1.94
CA LEU A 272 -7.50 -12.19 -1.85
C LEU A 272 -6.37 -13.22 -1.76
N GLY A 273 -6.57 -14.29 -0.99
CA GLY A 273 -5.59 -15.36 -0.84
C GLY A 273 -5.22 -16.03 -2.14
N ARG A 274 -6.15 -16.13 -3.09
CA ARG A 274 -5.85 -16.69 -4.41
C ARG A 274 -5.02 -15.74 -5.27
N LEU A 275 -5.14 -14.43 -5.08
CA LEU A 275 -4.29 -13.46 -5.78
C LEU A 275 -2.85 -13.52 -5.24
N PHE A 276 -2.68 -13.54 -3.92
CA PHE A 276 -1.35 -13.45 -3.31
C PHE A 276 -0.61 -14.79 -3.18
N LEU A 277 -1.32 -15.90 -3.00
CA LEU A 277 -0.71 -17.21 -2.70
C LEU A 277 -0.55 -18.11 -3.94
N ALA A 278 -1.22 -17.81 -5.05
CA ALA A 278 -1.22 -18.69 -6.23
C ALA A 278 0.00 -18.50 -7.17
N GLY A 279 0.91 -17.58 -6.85
CA GLY A 279 2.05 -17.20 -7.71
C GLY A 279 1.62 -16.47 -8.99
N GLU A 280 2.57 -16.02 -9.81
CA GLU A 280 2.29 -15.16 -10.98
C GLU A 280 1.26 -15.75 -11.96
N GLN A 281 1.38 -17.05 -12.29
CA GLN A 281 0.44 -17.72 -13.21
C GLN A 281 -0.94 -17.93 -12.58
N GLY A 282 -1.02 -18.09 -11.25
CA GLY A 282 -2.28 -18.23 -10.55
C GLY A 282 -3.02 -16.89 -10.43
N MET A 283 -2.29 -15.84 -10.09
CA MET A 283 -2.80 -14.47 -10.05
C MET A 283 -3.36 -14.04 -11.42
N GLN A 284 -2.62 -14.26 -12.51
CA GLN A 284 -3.11 -13.96 -13.87
C GLN A 284 -4.41 -14.69 -14.19
N ARG A 285 -4.54 -15.97 -13.80
CA ARG A 285 -5.77 -16.74 -14.03
C ARG A 285 -6.95 -16.26 -13.21
N GLU A 286 -6.71 -15.80 -11.98
CA GLU A 286 -7.79 -15.23 -11.17
C GLU A 286 -8.20 -13.87 -11.74
N LEU A 287 -7.27 -12.96 -12.04
CA LEU A 287 -7.55 -11.65 -12.65
C LEU A 287 -8.31 -11.75 -13.98
N GLN A 288 -8.06 -12.77 -14.80
CA GLN A 288 -8.82 -13.01 -16.04
C GLN A 288 -10.31 -13.32 -15.83
N LYS A 289 -10.71 -13.76 -14.64
CA LYS A 289 -12.13 -14.01 -14.32
C LYS A 289 -12.85 -12.75 -13.88
N VAL A 290 -12.08 -11.71 -13.60
CA VAL A 290 -12.55 -10.50 -12.98
C VAL A 290 -12.95 -9.50 -14.05
N LYS A 291 -14.02 -8.75 -13.81
CA LYS A 291 -14.45 -7.67 -14.67
C LYS A 291 -14.15 -6.36 -14.00
N PHE A 292 -13.62 -5.43 -14.78
CA PHE A 292 -13.37 -4.08 -14.32
C PHE A 292 -14.01 -3.08 -15.28
N ASP A 293 -14.39 -1.94 -14.74
CA ASP A 293 -14.63 -0.73 -15.52
C ASP A 293 -13.43 0.20 -15.39
N LEU A 294 -13.15 0.95 -16.45
CA LEU A 294 -12.02 1.85 -16.57
C LEU A 294 -12.55 3.25 -16.82
N GLU A 295 -12.10 4.18 -15.99
CA GLU A 295 -12.27 5.62 -16.17
C GLU A 295 -10.90 6.26 -16.38
N ILE A 296 -10.83 7.28 -17.24
CA ILE A 296 -9.62 8.04 -17.58
C ILE A 296 -9.98 9.52 -17.44
N ASP A 297 -9.15 10.26 -16.73
CA ASP A 297 -9.36 11.68 -16.40
C ASP A 297 -8.79 12.65 -17.45
#